data_AF-A0A553ZSG5-F1
#
_entry.id   AF-A0A553ZSG5-F1
#
_cell.length_a   1.000
_cell.length_b   1.000
_cell.length_c   1.000
_cell.angle_alpha   90.00
_cell.angle_beta   90.00
_cell.angle_gamma   90.00
#
_symmetry.space_group_name_H-M   'P 1'
#
loop_
_entity.id
_entity.type
_entity.pdbx_description
1 polymer ?
#
loop_
_entity_poly.entity_id
_entity_poly.type
_entity_poly.pdbx_seq_one_letter_code
_entity_poly.pdbx_strand_id
1 'polypeptide(L)' 'AIGAPLFRQIEEGGADLVVTDSETCKRQIEMSTSLRCEHPITLLAQALA' A
#
# COMPACT_ATOMS: atom_id res chain seq x y z
N ALA A 1 3.67 16.50 -5.72
CA ALA A 1 3.39 15.23 -6.42
C ALA A 1 1.93 14.84 -6.17
N ILE A 2 1.29 14.15 -7.12
CA ILE A 2 -0.04 13.55 -6.89
C ILE A 2 0.08 12.56 -5.73
N GLY A 3 -0.90 12.52 -4.83
CA GLY A 3 -0.93 11.55 -3.71
C GLY A 3 -0.20 11.97 -2.44
N ALA A 4 0.48 13.13 -2.39
CA ALA A 4 1.23 13.56 -1.21
C ALA A 4 0.43 13.55 0.13
N PRO A 5 -0.86 13.97 0.17
CA PRO A 5 -1.66 13.86 1.40
C PRO A 5 -1.87 12.41 1.83
N LEU A 6 -2.10 11.49 0.89
CA LEU A 6 -2.28 10.06 1.16
C LEU A 6 -0.99 9.44 1.70
N PHE A 7 0.15 9.72 1.08
CA PHE A 7 1.45 9.18 1.52
C PHE A 7 1.78 9.60 2.95
N ARG A 8 1.50 10.86 3.31
CA ARG A 8 1.64 11.33 4.69
C ARG A 8 0.75 10.55 5.66
N GLN A 9 -0.52 10.35 5.30
CA GLN A 9 -1.46 9.57 6.14
C GLN A 9 -1.02 8.12 6.32
N ILE A 10 -0.41 7.52 5.30
CA ILE A 10 0.13 6.16 5.36
C ILE A 10 1.28 6.09 6.39
N GLU A 11 2.23 7.02 6.31
CA GLU A 11 3.37 7.08 7.25
C GLU A 11 2.94 7.39 8.69
N GLU A 12 1.95 8.27 8.87
CA GLU A 12 1.47 8.69 10.19
C GLU A 12 0.41 7.73 10.78
N GLY A 13 -0.15 6.84 9.97
CA GLY A 13 -1.30 6.00 10.31
C GLY A 13 -0.97 4.77 11.14
N GLY A 14 0.30 4.39 11.26
CA GLY A 14 0.74 3.23 12.05
C GLY A 14 0.24 1.88 11.51
N ALA A 15 -0.10 1.80 10.22
CA ALA A 15 -0.48 0.55 9.57
C ALA A 15 0.77 -0.29 9.24
N ASP A 16 0.61 -1.61 9.22
CA ASP A 16 1.71 -2.54 8.88
C ASP A 16 1.84 -2.79 7.36
N LEU A 17 0.76 -2.59 6.61
CA LEU A 17 0.66 -2.92 5.19
C LEU A 17 -0.41 -2.05 4.51
N VAL A 18 -0.15 -1.67 3.25
CA VAL A 18 -1.15 -1.05 2.38
C VAL A 18 -1.69 -2.07 1.39
N VAL A 19 -3.01 -2.06 1.14
CA VAL A 19 -3.65 -2.97 0.18
C VAL A 19 -4.32 -2.16 -0.93
N THR A 20 -4.03 -2.50 -2.19
CA THR A 20 -4.59 -1.81 -3.38
C THR A 20 -4.73 -2.79 -4.54
N ASP A 21 -5.82 -2.68 -5.31
CA ASP A 21 -6.06 -3.47 -6.53
C ASP A 21 -5.43 -2.86 -7.79
N SER A 22 -5.07 -1.58 -7.74
CA SER A 22 -4.38 -0.88 -8.82
C SER A 22 -2.86 -0.98 -8.72
N GLU A 23 -2.22 -1.59 -9.72
CA GLU A 23 -0.76 -1.65 -9.84
C GLU A 23 -0.08 -0.27 -9.94
N THR A 24 -0.79 0.72 -10.50
CA THR A 24 -0.25 2.09 -10.57
C THR A 24 -0.22 2.72 -9.18
N CYS A 25 -1.28 2.51 -8.38
CA CYS A 25 -1.31 2.96 -6.99
C CYS A 25 -0.24 2.25 -6.16
N LYS A 26 -0.11 0.91 -6.31
CA LYS A 26 0.93 0.11 -5.65
C LYS A 26 2.32 0.71 -5.87
N ARG A 27 2.70 0.92 -7.13
CA ARG A 27 4.02 1.49 -7.48
C ARG A 27 4.21 2.89 -6.89
N GLN A 28 3.20 3.76 -6.98
CA GLN A 28 3.30 5.12 -6.43
C GLN A 28 3.50 5.11 -4.90
N ILE A 29 2.78 4.23 -4.19
CA ILE A 29 2.87 4.09 -2.74
C ILE A 29 4.23 3.50 -2.35
N GLU A 30 4.69 2.43 -3.00
CA GLU A 30 6.00 1.82 -2.72
C GLU A 30 7.18 2.74 -3.05
N MET A 31 7.03 3.62 -4.05
CA MET A 31 8.05 4.63 -4.38
C MET A 31 8.06 5.81 -3.41
N SER A 32 6.97 6.05 -2.69
CA SER A 32 6.75 7.29 -1.92
C SER A 32 6.55 7.10 -0.43
N THR A 33 6.51 5.85 0.05
CA THR A 33 6.31 5.50 1.46
C THR A 33 7.19 4.32 1.87
N SER A 34 7.36 4.14 3.18
CA SER A 34 8.13 3.07 3.80
C SER A 34 7.39 1.73 3.86
N LEU A 35 6.06 1.74 3.70
CA LEU A 35 5.22 0.55 3.81
C LEU A 35 5.19 -0.26 2.52
N ARG A 36 5.18 -1.59 2.69
CA ARG A 36 4.85 -2.51 1.59
C ARG A 36 3.42 -2.30 1.13
N CYS A 37 3.19 -2.53 -0.16
CA CYS A 37 1.86 -2.45 -0.75
C CYS A 37 1.53 -3.74 -1.51
N GLU A 38 0.39 -4.35 -1.25
CA GLU A 38 0.01 -5.65 -1.84
C GLU A 38 -1.36 -5.64 -2.52
N HIS A 39 -1.51 -6.53 -3.51
CA HIS A 39 -2.79 -6.76 -4.13
C HIS A 39 -3.71 -7.56 -3.18
N PRO A 40 -5.01 -7.22 -3.06
CA PRO A 40 -5.93 -7.90 -2.14
C PRO A 40 -5.94 -9.42 -2.30
N ILE A 41 -5.92 -9.92 -3.54
CA ILE A 41 -5.90 -11.36 -3.82
C ILE A 41 -4.64 -12.03 -3.26
N THR A 42 -3.48 -11.37 -3.33
CA THR A 42 -2.23 -11.90 -2.77
C THR A 42 -2.33 -12.04 -1.25
N LEU A 43 -2.90 -11.02 -0.58
CA LEU A 43 -3.10 -11.06 0.88
C LEU A 43 -4.08 -12.18 1.28
N LEU A 44 -5.19 -12.34 0.55
CA LEU A 44 -6.15 -13.43 0.80
C LEU A 44 -5.51 -14.80 0.56
N ALA A 45 -4.71 -14.96 -0.49
CA ALA A 45 -4.02 -16.21 -0.78
C ALA A 45 -3.02 -16.56 0.35
N GLN A 46 -2.33 -15.58 0.94
CA GLN A 46 -1.44 -15.79 2.08
C GLN A 46 -2.20 -16.17 3.36
N ALA A 47 -3.40 -15.63 3.56
CA ALA A 47 -4.22 -15.90 4.74
C ALA A 47 -4.91 -17.28 4.70
N LEU A 48 -5.11 -17.84 3.50
CA LEU A 48 -5.73 -19.15 3.29
C LEU A 48 -4.71 -20.30 3.17
N ALA A 49 -3.41 -19.99 3.20
CA ALA A 49 -2.32 -20.96 3.17
C ALA A 49 -1.98 -21.47 4.59
#